data_AF-A0A1G8CC17-F1
#
_entry.id   AF-A0A1G8CC17-F1
#
_cell.length_a   1.000
_cell.length_b   1.000
_cell.length_c   1.000
_cell.angle_alpha   90.00
_cell.angle_beta   90.00
_cell.angle_gamma   90.00
#
_symmetry.space_group_name_H-M   'P 1'
#
loop_
_entity.id
_entity.type
_entity.pdbx_description
1 polymer ?
#
loop_
_entity_poly.entity_id
_entity_poly.type
_entity_poly.pdbx_seq_one_letter_code
_entity_poly.pdbx_strand_id
1 'polypeptide(L)'
;MIKIDQLKLDISAKDNQIISAIAKKLRVNEKDIREYQILKRSIDARKKPDLFFVYSVAVTLDNSLESKVLKKCSKDNNVNTYKPKVYALPSTNYNSSRPIVVGAGPAGLFAAYIFALNNMNPIVFERGKKVDDRTKDILEFWETGVLNTSSNVQFGEGGAGTFSDGKLNTLVNDKLGRNKFVLETFVKFGAPSNILYDGKPHIGTDILKQVIASMRNEIIKLGGEFHFEAQVDSFVIEDSKIKGVISKGETYYSDSVVLAIGHSARDTFKTLYDLGFDMEAKDFAVGFRIEHPQAMISETMYGPKFNQLEPAPYKLAHNLENGRGVYSFCMCPGGFVVNSSSEENRLVVNGMSYSKRDSHNANSAIVVSVGATEFDKSNPLAGIEFQRNIESKAFTLANGLIPQQLYGDFKENRLSKAYGDFSSETKGKTAFGLLSEIFSQEINQSIIDAMGHFGTKIKGFDRYDAILSGVESRTSSPVRISRDEQFQSNIKGLYPCGEGAGFAGGITSAAMDGLKVAEAVIANQNL
;
A
#
# COMPACT_ATOMS: atom_id res chain seq x y z
N MET A 1 29.07 8.87 -13.74
CA MET A 1 28.66 7.47 -13.52
C MET A 1 28.12 6.89 -14.80
N ILE A 2 28.41 5.61 -15.04
CA ILE A 2 27.87 4.83 -16.16
C ILE A 2 26.74 3.95 -15.64
N LYS A 3 25.58 3.98 -16.29
CA LYS A 3 24.50 3.02 -16.07
C LYS A 3 24.59 1.87 -17.05
N ILE A 4 24.51 0.66 -16.51
CA ILE A 4 24.38 -0.59 -17.26
C ILE A 4 23.01 -1.16 -16.99
N ASP A 5 22.21 -1.37 -18.03
CA ASP A 5 20.94 -2.09 -17.98
C ASP A 5 21.08 -3.53 -18.50
N GLN A 6 20.09 -4.36 -18.19
CA GLN A 6 19.99 -5.74 -18.68
C GLN A 6 21.22 -6.61 -18.36
N LEU A 7 21.90 -6.34 -17.23
CA LEU A 7 23.00 -7.18 -16.78
C LEU A 7 22.42 -8.47 -16.18
N LYS A 8 22.50 -9.57 -16.93
CA LYS A 8 21.91 -10.86 -16.53
C LYS A 8 22.91 -11.75 -15.81
N LEU A 9 22.47 -12.31 -14.69
CA LEU A 9 23.20 -13.31 -13.90
C LEU A 9 22.24 -14.44 -13.57
N ASP A 10 22.74 -15.67 -13.54
CA ASP A 10 21.98 -16.81 -13.03
C ASP A 10 21.57 -16.55 -11.57
N ILE A 11 20.41 -17.05 -11.14
CA ILE A 11 19.94 -16.83 -9.76
C ILE A 11 20.85 -17.46 -8.70
N SER A 12 21.67 -18.45 -9.07
CA SER A 12 22.69 -19.05 -8.20
C SER A 12 24.02 -18.28 -8.16
N ALA A 13 24.12 -17.17 -8.90
CA ALA A 13 25.34 -16.38 -8.95
C ALA A 13 25.65 -15.72 -7.59
N LYS A 14 26.92 -15.76 -7.20
CA LYS A 14 27.46 -15.09 -6.01
C LYS A 14 27.67 -13.59 -6.29
N ASP A 15 27.61 -12.77 -5.24
CA ASP A 15 27.71 -11.31 -5.33
C ASP A 15 28.98 -10.81 -6.05
N ASN A 16 30.12 -11.50 -5.88
CA ASN A 16 31.37 -11.16 -6.56
C ASN A 16 31.27 -11.29 -8.09
N GLN A 17 30.34 -12.08 -8.62
CA GLN A 17 30.13 -12.23 -10.06
C GLN A 17 29.46 -11.00 -10.69
N ILE A 18 28.83 -10.12 -9.91
CA ILE A 18 28.29 -8.85 -10.42
C ILE A 18 29.42 -7.95 -10.92
N ILE A 19 30.50 -7.81 -10.14
CA ILE A 19 31.66 -6.99 -10.50
C ILE A 19 32.31 -7.53 -11.78
N SER A 20 32.51 -8.85 -11.87
CA SER A 20 33.03 -9.49 -13.08
C SER A 20 32.14 -9.25 -14.30
N ALA A 21 30.82 -9.30 -14.12
CA ALA A 21 29.86 -9.05 -15.19
C ALA A 21 29.87 -7.57 -15.64
N ILE A 22 30.01 -6.62 -14.70
CA ILE A 22 30.19 -5.19 -14.97
C ILE A 22 31.48 -4.97 -15.78
N ALA A 23 32.61 -5.49 -15.28
CA ALA A 23 33.93 -5.34 -15.91
C ALA A 23 33.92 -5.88 -17.35
N LYS A 24 33.34 -7.07 -17.55
CA LYS A 24 33.16 -7.68 -18.88
C LYS A 24 32.27 -6.83 -19.79
N LYS A 25 31.15 -6.31 -19.29
CA LYS A 25 30.21 -5.49 -20.07
C LYS A 25 30.83 -4.15 -20.49
N LEU A 26 31.59 -3.50 -19.60
CA LEU A 26 32.29 -2.24 -19.88
C LEU A 26 33.65 -2.43 -20.59
N ARG A 27 34.15 -3.66 -20.66
CA ARG A 27 35.48 -4.03 -21.20
C ARG A 27 36.61 -3.28 -20.48
N VAL A 28 36.57 -3.29 -19.16
CA VAL A 28 37.57 -2.73 -18.22
C VAL A 28 38.05 -3.82 -17.25
N ASN A 29 39.09 -3.56 -16.46
CA ASN A 29 39.48 -4.48 -15.39
C ASN A 29 38.58 -4.28 -14.16
N GLU A 30 38.40 -5.31 -13.35
CA GLU A 30 37.62 -5.21 -12.11
C GLU A 30 38.18 -4.13 -11.16
N LYS A 31 39.51 -4.01 -11.08
CA LYS A 31 40.21 -2.98 -10.29
C LYS A 31 39.95 -1.54 -10.74
N ASP A 32 39.44 -1.35 -11.95
CA ASP A 32 39.12 -0.01 -12.48
C ASP A 32 37.75 0.47 -11.97
N ILE A 33 36.94 -0.42 -11.39
CA ILE A 33 35.64 -0.13 -10.79
C ILE A 33 35.85 0.38 -9.36
N ARG A 34 35.62 1.67 -9.13
CA ARG A 34 35.75 2.27 -7.80
C ARG A 34 34.61 1.86 -6.88
N GLU A 35 33.39 1.93 -7.41
CA GLU A 35 32.16 1.57 -6.72
C GLU A 35 31.09 1.23 -7.75
N TYR A 36 30.08 0.48 -7.32
CA TYR A 36 28.85 0.31 -8.06
C TYR A 36 27.64 0.33 -7.12
N GLN A 37 26.51 0.76 -7.65
CA GLN A 37 25.22 0.76 -6.97
C GLN A 37 24.23 -0.03 -7.80
N ILE A 38 23.49 -0.95 -7.18
CA ILE A 38 22.34 -1.59 -7.82
C ILE A 38 21.20 -0.57 -7.85
N LEU A 39 20.76 -0.22 -9.06
CA LEU A 39 19.60 0.66 -9.29
C LEU A 39 18.29 -0.14 -9.37
N LYS A 40 18.37 -1.36 -9.91
CA LYS A 40 17.23 -2.27 -10.01
C LYS A 40 17.69 -3.71 -10.07
N ARG A 41 16.95 -4.62 -9.42
CA ARG A 41 17.04 -6.08 -9.57
C ARG A 41 15.65 -6.63 -9.89
N SER A 42 15.55 -7.52 -10.87
CA SER A 42 14.31 -8.20 -11.22
C SER A 42 14.58 -9.65 -11.60
N ILE A 43 13.54 -10.48 -11.60
CA ILE A 43 13.64 -11.90 -11.97
C ILE A 43 13.10 -12.07 -13.39
N ASP A 44 13.89 -12.70 -14.27
CA ASP A 44 13.46 -13.16 -15.59
C ASP A 44 13.17 -14.66 -15.53
N ALA A 45 11.88 -15.01 -15.47
CA ALA A 45 11.38 -16.38 -15.38
C ALA A 45 10.66 -16.84 -16.67
N ARG A 46 10.97 -16.24 -17.82
CA ARG A 46 10.29 -16.53 -19.10
C ARG A 46 10.75 -17.84 -19.75
N LYS A 47 11.98 -18.28 -19.50
CA LYS A 47 12.59 -19.48 -20.11
C LYS A 47 12.85 -20.57 -19.07
N LYS A 48 11.81 -20.96 -18.32
CA LYS A 48 11.89 -22.00 -17.29
C LYS A 48 12.48 -23.30 -17.90
N PRO A 49 13.38 -24.01 -17.20
CA PRO A 49 13.79 -23.84 -15.80
C PRO A 49 14.95 -22.83 -15.59
N ASP A 50 15.39 -22.12 -16.62
CA ASP A 50 16.45 -21.13 -16.50
C ASP A 50 15.88 -19.83 -15.93
N LEU A 51 16.46 -19.40 -14.81
CA LEU A 51 16.04 -18.23 -14.04
C LEU A 51 17.24 -17.29 -13.92
N PHE A 52 17.00 -16.01 -14.18
CA PHE A 52 18.04 -14.99 -14.11
C PHE A 52 17.61 -13.83 -13.23
N PHE A 53 18.56 -13.32 -12.43
CA PHE A 53 18.47 -11.96 -11.97
C PHE A 53 18.91 -11.01 -13.08
N VAL A 54 18.11 -9.98 -13.32
CA VAL A 54 18.39 -8.91 -14.28
C VAL A 54 18.60 -7.62 -13.51
N TYR A 55 19.82 -7.11 -13.59
CA TYR A 55 20.26 -5.93 -12.88
C TYR A 55 20.32 -4.70 -13.79
N SER A 56 20.03 -3.56 -13.18
CA SER A 56 20.45 -2.23 -13.60
C SER A 56 21.41 -1.70 -12.55
N VAL A 57 22.60 -1.25 -12.95
CA VAL A 57 23.64 -0.78 -12.04
C VAL A 57 24.20 0.57 -12.48
N ALA A 58 24.55 1.43 -11.53
CA ALA A 58 25.37 2.61 -11.74
C ALA A 58 26.79 2.31 -11.29
N VAL A 59 27.77 2.70 -12.10
CA VAL A 59 29.18 2.36 -11.90
C VAL A 59 30.01 3.64 -11.93
N THR A 60 30.91 3.78 -10.97
CA THR A 60 31.87 4.89 -10.91
C THR A 60 33.24 4.41 -11.35
N LEU A 61 33.81 5.09 -12.35
CA LEU A 61 35.17 4.88 -12.85
C LEU A 61 35.95 6.20 -12.73
N ASP A 62 37.25 6.16 -12.97
CA ASP A 62 38.04 7.36 -13.22
C ASP A 62 37.46 8.17 -14.40
N ASN A 63 37.40 9.50 -14.30
CA ASN A 63 36.79 10.37 -15.31
C ASN A 63 37.34 10.15 -16.74
N SER A 64 38.65 9.92 -16.85
CA SER A 64 39.32 9.66 -18.13
C SER A 64 38.90 8.31 -18.72
N LEU A 65 38.65 7.31 -17.88
CA LEU A 65 38.18 5.99 -18.28
C LEU A 65 36.68 5.98 -18.57
N GLU A 66 35.86 6.67 -17.77
CA GLU A 66 34.42 6.84 -17.99
C GLU A 66 34.15 7.38 -19.41
N SER A 67 34.85 8.45 -19.78
CA SER A 67 34.73 9.06 -21.11
C SER A 67 35.14 8.10 -22.25
N LYS A 68 36.17 7.28 -22.03
CA LYS A 68 36.61 6.27 -23.02
C LYS A 68 35.60 5.14 -23.17
N VAL A 69 35.06 4.64 -22.05
CA VAL A 69 34.06 3.57 -22.03
C VAL A 69 32.78 4.02 -22.74
N LEU A 70 32.26 5.22 -22.43
CA LEU A 70 31.05 5.74 -23.07
C LEU A 70 31.21 5.92 -24.59
N LYS A 71 32.38 6.38 -25.06
CA LYS A 71 32.67 6.44 -26.50
C LYS A 71 32.71 5.05 -27.15
N LYS A 72 33.40 4.10 -26.50
CA LYS A 72 33.56 2.72 -26.98
C LYS A 72 32.24 1.95 -27.01
N CYS A 73 31.36 2.21 -26.04
CA CYS A 73 30.06 1.56 -25.89
C CYS A 73 28.90 2.37 -26.48
N SER A 74 29.16 3.41 -27.28
CA SER A 74 28.14 4.32 -27.84
C SER A 74 27.03 3.64 -28.65
N LYS A 75 27.26 2.43 -29.18
CA LYS A 75 26.26 1.63 -29.91
C LYS A 75 25.49 0.62 -29.03
N ASP A 76 25.85 0.48 -27.75
CA ASP A 76 25.17 -0.41 -26.81
C ASP A 76 24.11 0.37 -26.03
N ASN A 77 22.85 0.21 -26.40
CA ASN A 77 21.72 0.90 -25.77
C ASN A 77 21.57 0.61 -24.26
N ASN A 78 22.29 -0.38 -23.74
CA ASN A 78 22.28 -0.71 -22.32
C ASN A 78 23.38 -0.02 -21.52
N VAL A 79 24.28 0.75 -22.16
CA VAL A 79 25.38 1.45 -21.48
C VAL A 79 25.21 2.95 -21.72
N ASN A 80 24.77 3.68 -20.70
CA ASN A 80 24.44 5.09 -20.81
C ASN A 80 25.07 5.91 -19.69
N THR A 81 25.06 7.24 -19.82
CA THR A 81 25.37 8.12 -18.70
C THR A 81 24.28 8.03 -17.63
N TYR A 82 24.69 8.19 -16.37
CA TYR A 82 23.77 8.23 -15.24
C TYR A 82 24.05 9.41 -14.35
N LYS A 83 22.99 10.20 -14.13
CA LYS A 83 22.96 11.25 -13.12
C LYS A 83 21.96 10.84 -12.05
N PRO A 84 22.39 10.60 -10.80
CA PRO A 84 21.48 10.33 -9.70
C PRO A 84 20.44 11.44 -9.57
N LYS A 85 19.18 11.04 -9.43
CA LYS A 85 18.11 11.96 -9.03
C LYS A 85 18.14 12.09 -7.52
N VAL A 86 18.24 13.32 -7.03
CA VAL A 86 18.22 13.64 -5.61
C VAL A 86 17.00 14.52 -5.38
N TYR A 87 16.17 14.11 -4.43
CA TYR A 87 15.05 14.92 -3.98
C TYR A 87 15.59 16.15 -3.25
N ALA A 88 15.21 17.33 -3.72
CA ALA A 88 15.53 18.58 -3.05
C ALA A 88 14.49 18.81 -1.95
N LEU A 89 14.94 18.80 -0.69
CA LEU A 89 14.07 19.16 0.43
C LEU A 89 13.58 20.61 0.24
N PRO A 90 12.27 20.88 0.42
CA PRO A 90 11.80 22.25 0.49
C PRO A 90 12.45 22.93 1.70
N SER A 91 12.72 24.23 1.58
CA SER A 91 13.21 25.07 2.68
C SER A 91 12.28 26.24 2.93
N THR A 92 12.15 26.64 4.20
CA THR A 92 11.48 27.86 4.60
C THR A 92 12.26 28.57 5.70
N ASN A 93 12.23 29.90 5.68
CA ASN A 93 12.75 30.76 6.75
C ASN A 93 11.62 31.32 7.63
N TYR A 94 10.39 30.81 7.45
CA TYR A 94 9.19 31.42 7.98
C TYR A 94 8.78 30.82 9.33
N ASN A 95 8.30 31.68 10.23
CA ASN A 95 7.89 31.36 11.60
C ASN A 95 6.36 31.43 11.69
N SER A 96 5.69 30.44 11.09
CA SER A 96 4.21 30.30 11.07
C SER A 96 3.66 29.66 12.35
N SER A 97 2.33 29.61 12.46
CA SER A 97 1.66 28.62 13.31
C SER A 97 2.09 27.19 12.95
N ARG A 98 2.18 26.33 13.97
CA ARG A 98 2.59 24.93 13.80
C ARG A 98 1.59 24.22 12.88
N PRO A 99 2.02 23.54 11.81
CA PRO A 99 1.10 22.80 10.95
C PRO A 99 0.53 21.60 11.70
N ILE A 100 -0.75 21.34 11.53
CA ILE A 100 -1.44 20.18 12.09
C ILE A 100 -1.53 19.09 11.02
N VAL A 101 -1.25 17.85 11.41
CA VAL A 101 -1.41 16.66 10.57
C VAL A 101 -2.41 15.72 11.23
N VAL A 102 -3.50 15.41 10.54
CA VAL A 102 -4.55 14.50 11.03
C VAL A 102 -4.38 13.14 10.37
N GLY A 103 -3.94 12.16 11.16
CA GLY A 103 -3.63 10.78 10.77
C GLY A 103 -2.14 10.49 10.70
N ALA A 104 -1.70 9.42 11.36
CA ALA A 104 -0.30 8.97 11.38
C ALA A 104 -0.06 7.78 10.43
N GLY A 105 -0.76 7.74 9.29
CA GLY A 105 -0.46 6.83 8.17
C GLY A 105 0.73 7.30 7.32
N PRO A 106 1.09 6.60 6.23
CA PRO A 106 2.24 6.97 5.40
C PRO A 106 2.19 8.41 4.88
N ALA A 107 1.01 8.90 4.46
CA ALA A 107 0.84 10.28 4.01
C ALA A 107 1.15 11.29 5.12
N GLY A 108 0.53 11.14 6.29
CA GLY A 108 0.71 12.05 7.42
C GLY A 108 2.13 12.01 7.99
N LEU A 109 2.73 10.81 8.15
CA LEU A 109 4.09 10.67 8.65
C LEU A 109 5.13 11.34 7.76
N PHE A 110 5.00 11.19 6.43
CA PHE A 110 5.92 11.86 5.51
C PHE A 110 5.70 13.37 5.44
N ALA A 111 4.45 13.85 5.56
CA ALA A 111 4.19 15.27 5.68
C ALA A 111 4.82 15.86 6.96
N ALA A 112 4.56 15.23 8.11
CA ALA A 112 5.13 15.62 9.39
C ALA A 112 6.66 15.57 9.39
N TYR A 113 7.26 14.56 8.75
CA TYR A 113 8.71 14.47 8.65
C TYR A 113 9.33 15.64 7.86
N ILE A 114 8.71 16.07 6.76
CA ILE A 114 9.18 17.24 6.00
C ILE A 114 9.02 18.54 6.80
N PHE A 115 7.91 18.71 7.52
CA PHE A 115 7.72 19.85 8.42
C PHE A 115 8.77 19.88 9.54
N ALA A 116 9.06 18.73 10.15
CA ALA A 116 10.05 18.63 11.21
C ALA A 116 11.49 18.89 10.70
N LEU A 117 11.85 18.41 9.51
CA LEU A 117 13.12 18.75 8.86
C LEU A 117 13.27 20.25 8.54
N ASN A 118 12.15 20.97 8.50
CA ASN A 118 12.09 22.43 8.30
C ASN A 118 11.86 23.22 9.59
N ASN A 119 12.01 22.60 10.77
CA ASN A 119 11.81 23.23 12.08
C ASN A 119 10.40 23.84 12.28
N MET A 120 9.39 23.33 11.58
CA MET A 120 8.02 23.82 11.69
C MET A 120 7.25 23.21 12.88
N ASN A 121 7.87 22.27 13.61
CA ASN A 121 7.33 21.64 14.84
C ASN A 121 5.88 21.13 14.67
N PRO A 122 5.59 20.21 13.73
CA PRO A 122 4.23 19.78 13.43
C PRO A 122 3.52 19.14 14.64
N ILE A 123 2.20 19.28 14.71
CA ILE A 123 1.34 18.58 15.70
C ILE A 123 0.58 17.47 14.95
N VAL A 124 0.80 16.22 15.33
CA VAL A 124 0.19 15.05 14.68
C VAL A 124 -0.90 14.47 15.59
N PHE A 125 -2.12 14.39 15.08
CA PHE A 125 -3.25 13.71 15.73
C PHE A 125 -3.46 12.33 15.11
N GLU A 126 -3.47 11.28 15.93
CA GLU A 126 -3.81 9.92 15.52
C GLU A 126 -4.93 9.40 16.42
N ARG A 127 -6.05 8.98 15.81
CA ARG A 127 -7.21 8.49 16.55
C ARG A 127 -6.95 7.18 17.28
N GLY A 128 -6.07 6.33 16.74
CA GLY A 128 -5.71 5.06 17.35
C GLY A 128 -4.47 5.13 18.23
N LYS A 129 -4.02 3.95 18.66
CA LYS A 129 -2.89 3.78 19.58
C LYS A 129 -1.53 3.77 18.87
N LYS A 130 -0.47 3.94 19.67
CA LYS A 130 0.92 3.63 19.30
C LYS A 130 1.03 2.16 18.86
N VAL A 131 2.01 1.86 18.01
CA VAL A 131 2.08 0.57 17.30
C VAL A 131 2.17 -0.64 18.22
N ASP A 132 2.82 -0.51 19.38
CA ASP A 132 2.96 -1.60 20.36
C ASP A 132 1.63 -1.95 21.01
N ASP A 133 0.89 -0.96 21.52
CA ASP A 133 -0.42 -1.18 22.14
C ASP A 133 -1.49 -1.52 21.10
N ARG A 134 -1.43 -0.88 19.91
CA ARG A 134 -2.24 -1.25 18.75
C ARG A 134 -2.04 -2.71 18.35
N THR A 135 -0.81 -3.22 18.44
CA THR A 135 -0.53 -4.64 18.14
C THR A 135 -1.25 -5.56 19.11
N LYS A 136 -1.31 -5.21 20.41
CA LYS A 136 -2.04 -6.00 21.41
C LYS A 136 -3.53 -6.05 21.08
N ASP A 137 -4.15 -4.89 20.85
CA ASP A 137 -5.57 -4.78 20.51
C ASP A 137 -5.94 -5.60 19.25
N ILE A 138 -5.09 -5.58 18.22
CA ILE A 138 -5.33 -6.36 16.99
C ILE A 138 -5.17 -7.87 17.21
N LEU A 139 -4.16 -8.29 17.97
CA LEU A 139 -3.97 -9.71 18.29
C LEU A 139 -5.13 -10.24 19.12
N GLU A 140 -5.56 -9.48 20.13
CA GLU A 140 -6.74 -9.79 20.93
C GLU A 140 -8.00 -9.87 20.06
N PHE A 141 -8.20 -8.93 19.13
CA PHE A 141 -9.31 -8.98 18.19
C PHE A 141 -9.28 -10.25 17.33
N TRP A 142 -8.12 -10.61 16.79
CA TRP A 142 -7.99 -11.82 15.96
C TRP A 142 -8.19 -13.11 16.74
N GLU A 143 -7.82 -13.15 18.03
CA GLU A 143 -7.98 -14.31 18.89
C GLU A 143 -9.40 -14.45 19.46
N THR A 144 -9.99 -13.34 19.89
CA THR A 144 -11.24 -13.33 20.66
C THR A 144 -12.47 -12.97 19.82
N GLY A 145 -12.30 -12.17 18.77
CA GLY A 145 -13.37 -11.54 18.01
C GLY A 145 -13.84 -10.19 18.57
N VAL A 146 -13.28 -9.73 19.70
CA VAL A 146 -13.64 -8.45 20.33
C VAL A 146 -12.94 -7.30 19.62
N LEU A 147 -13.70 -6.43 18.94
CA LEU A 147 -13.16 -5.32 18.18
C LEU A 147 -13.00 -4.08 19.06
N ASN A 148 -11.82 -3.44 19.01
CA ASN A 148 -11.66 -2.04 19.40
C ASN A 148 -11.84 -1.14 18.16
N THR A 149 -12.91 -0.36 18.10
CA THR A 149 -13.23 0.48 16.94
C THR A 149 -12.27 1.66 16.76
N SER A 150 -11.53 2.07 17.79
CA SER A 150 -10.51 3.13 17.70
C SER A 150 -9.09 2.62 17.48
N SER A 151 -8.81 1.34 17.75
CA SER A 151 -7.49 0.73 17.53
C SER A 151 -7.60 -0.65 16.89
N ASN A 152 -7.30 -0.72 15.59
CA ASN A 152 -7.49 -1.91 14.77
C ASN A 152 -6.58 -1.85 13.53
N VAL A 153 -6.78 -2.77 12.58
CA VAL A 153 -5.99 -2.85 11.34
C VAL A 153 -6.05 -1.54 10.53
N GLN A 154 -7.10 -0.74 10.68
CA GLN A 154 -7.26 0.54 9.97
C GLN A 154 -6.65 1.72 10.75
N PHE A 155 -6.85 1.77 12.08
CA PHE A 155 -6.57 2.94 12.91
C PHE A 155 -5.43 2.74 13.92
N GLY A 156 -4.61 3.77 14.08
CA GLY A 156 -3.41 3.81 14.92
C GLY A 156 -2.13 4.01 14.13
N GLU A 157 -1.00 3.99 14.82
CA GLU A 157 0.31 4.36 14.29
C GLU A 157 0.68 3.58 13.00
N GLY A 158 1.02 4.32 11.94
CA GLY A 158 1.32 3.82 10.60
C GLY A 158 0.08 3.52 9.74
N GLY A 159 -1.13 3.73 10.27
CA GLY A 159 -2.40 3.57 9.55
C GLY A 159 -2.61 2.15 9.03
N ALA A 160 -3.35 2.02 7.92
CA ALA A 160 -3.62 0.73 7.27
C ALA A 160 -2.36 0.02 6.72
N GLY A 161 -1.24 0.72 6.58
CA GLY A 161 0.00 0.16 6.03
C GLY A 161 0.72 -0.81 6.98
N THR A 162 0.58 -0.63 8.30
CA THR A 162 1.39 -1.33 9.32
C THR A 162 1.18 -2.85 9.35
N PHE A 163 -0.07 -3.31 9.22
CA PHE A 163 -0.45 -4.72 9.28
C PHE A 163 -0.67 -5.28 7.87
N SER A 164 0.34 -5.10 7.01
CA SER A 164 0.32 -5.52 5.61
C SER A 164 1.63 -6.22 5.23
N ASP A 165 1.67 -6.80 4.03
CA ASP A 165 2.92 -7.29 3.39
C ASP A 165 3.93 -6.14 3.14
N GLY A 166 3.49 -4.88 3.20
CA GLY A 166 4.38 -3.73 3.06
C GLY A 166 4.92 -3.55 1.64
N LYS A 167 4.11 -3.86 0.61
CA LYS A 167 4.49 -3.70 -0.80
C LYS A 167 4.67 -2.22 -1.14
N LEU A 168 5.80 -1.88 -1.76
CA LEU A 168 6.18 -0.49 -2.05
C LEU A 168 6.16 -0.12 -3.53
N ASN A 169 5.60 -0.99 -4.39
CA ASN A 169 5.45 -0.71 -5.81
C ASN A 169 4.52 0.49 -6.03
N THR A 170 4.92 1.39 -6.92
CA THR A 170 4.10 2.52 -7.35
C THR A 170 4.19 2.70 -8.86
N LEU A 171 3.08 3.12 -9.47
CA LEU A 171 3.00 3.52 -10.88
C LEU A 171 3.07 5.04 -11.05
N VAL A 172 3.22 5.79 -9.95
CA VAL A 172 3.33 7.25 -9.99
C VAL A 172 4.62 7.63 -10.72
N ASN A 173 4.47 8.39 -11.80
CA ASN A 173 5.61 8.96 -12.51
C ASN A 173 6.26 10.05 -11.64
N ASP A 174 7.54 9.88 -11.32
CA ASP A 174 8.28 10.76 -10.44
C ASP A 174 9.52 11.34 -11.11
N LYS A 175 9.43 12.62 -11.44
CA LYS A 175 10.53 13.39 -12.02
C LYS A 175 11.46 13.98 -10.96
N LEU A 176 10.99 14.13 -9.72
CA LEU A 176 11.67 14.90 -8.65
C LEU A 176 12.38 14.01 -7.62
N GLY A 177 12.25 12.68 -7.71
CA GLY A 177 12.97 11.75 -6.83
C GLY A 177 12.32 11.50 -5.48
N ARG A 178 11.05 11.91 -5.30
CA ARG A 178 10.24 11.65 -4.10
C ARG A 178 10.15 10.17 -3.76
N ASN A 179 9.94 9.29 -4.75
CA ASN A 179 9.85 7.85 -4.49
C ASN A 179 11.17 7.33 -3.90
N LYS A 180 12.31 7.74 -4.48
CA LYS A 180 13.63 7.34 -3.96
C LYS A 180 13.82 7.84 -2.53
N PHE A 181 13.46 9.08 -2.25
CA PHE A 181 13.51 9.64 -0.90
C PHE A 181 12.62 8.88 0.09
N VAL A 182 11.41 8.47 -0.31
CA VAL A 182 10.53 7.62 0.52
C VAL A 182 11.22 6.30 0.88
N LEU A 183 11.78 5.60 -0.10
CA LEU A 183 12.46 4.32 0.14
C LEU A 183 13.73 4.49 0.98
N GLU A 184 14.54 5.51 0.70
CA GLU A 184 15.73 5.86 1.50
C GLU A 184 15.36 6.20 2.95
N THR A 185 14.23 6.89 3.14
CA THR A 185 13.71 7.21 4.47
C THR A 185 13.31 5.94 5.22
N PHE A 186 12.59 5.01 4.58
CA PHE A 186 12.29 3.73 5.22
C PHE A 186 13.57 2.95 5.60
N VAL A 187 14.58 2.92 4.73
CA VAL A 187 15.88 2.29 5.05
C VAL A 187 16.58 3.01 6.20
N LYS A 188 16.58 4.34 6.23
CA LYS A 188 17.14 5.15 7.33
C LYS A 188 16.56 4.72 8.68
N PHE A 189 15.29 4.32 8.70
CA PHE A 189 14.57 3.94 9.92
C PHE A 189 14.46 2.43 10.14
N GLY A 190 15.26 1.61 9.45
CA GLY A 190 15.42 0.19 9.74
C GLY A 190 14.80 -0.77 8.73
N ALA A 191 14.25 -0.28 7.60
CA ALA A 191 13.80 -1.17 6.54
C ALA A 191 15.00 -1.82 5.81
N PRO A 192 14.85 -3.04 5.25
CA PRO A 192 15.90 -3.71 4.51
C PRO A 192 16.39 -2.91 3.30
N SER A 193 17.70 -2.84 3.06
CA SER A 193 18.28 -2.02 1.99
C SER A 193 17.90 -2.48 0.58
N ASN A 194 17.47 -3.74 0.42
CA ASN A 194 17.03 -4.27 -0.87
C ASN A 194 15.75 -3.62 -1.40
N ILE A 195 14.96 -2.94 -0.56
CA ILE A 195 13.79 -2.19 -1.04
C ILE A 195 14.15 -1.07 -2.02
N LEU A 196 15.40 -0.60 -2.00
CA LEU A 196 15.90 0.45 -2.88
C LEU A 196 16.08 -0.01 -4.33
N TYR A 197 16.26 -1.32 -4.55
CA TYR A 197 16.57 -1.86 -5.86
C TYR A 197 15.68 -3.01 -6.30
N ASP A 198 15.00 -3.73 -5.40
CA ASP A 198 14.11 -4.79 -5.84
C ASP A 198 12.95 -4.27 -6.67
N GLY A 199 12.69 -4.91 -7.80
CA GLY A 199 11.62 -4.51 -8.73
C GLY A 199 10.21 -4.77 -8.21
N LYS A 200 10.07 -5.51 -7.11
CA LYS A 200 8.83 -5.72 -6.36
C LYS A 200 9.13 -5.66 -4.84
N PRO A 201 9.53 -4.51 -4.31
CA PRO A 201 10.03 -4.41 -2.95
C PRO A 201 8.89 -4.54 -1.94
N HIS A 202 9.21 -5.14 -0.80
CA HIS A 202 8.34 -5.26 0.35
C HIS A 202 9.14 -5.18 1.65
N ILE A 203 8.46 -4.86 2.76
CA ILE A 203 9.08 -4.78 4.10
C ILE A 203 8.58 -5.90 5.01
N GLY A 204 7.29 -6.23 4.96
CA GLY A 204 6.64 -7.14 5.92
C GLY A 204 6.18 -6.43 7.20
N THR A 205 5.10 -6.93 7.79
CA THR A 205 4.44 -6.28 8.95
C THR A 205 5.32 -6.20 10.19
N ASP A 206 6.15 -7.20 10.45
CA ASP A 206 7.06 -7.29 11.60
C ASP A 206 8.09 -6.16 11.60
N ILE A 207 8.68 -5.86 10.44
CA ILE A 207 9.68 -4.79 10.31
C ILE A 207 9.00 -3.41 10.22
N LEU A 208 7.85 -3.31 9.53
CA LEU A 208 7.13 -2.04 9.39
C LEU A 208 6.81 -1.39 10.74
N LYS A 209 6.43 -2.18 11.75
CA LYS A 209 6.13 -1.65 13.10
C LYS A 209 7.31 -0.88 13.69
N GLN A 210 8.51 -1.44 13.56
CA GLN A 210 9.74 -0.83 14.06
C GLN A 210 10.12 0.43 13.27
N VAL A 211 9.98 0.36 11.94
CA VAL A 211 10.27 1.49 11.04
C VAL A 211 9.40 2.69 11.36
N ILE A 212 8.10 2.49 11.54
CA ILE A 212 7.17 3.58 11.83
C ILE A 212 7.42 4.17 13.23
N ALA A 213 7.66 3.34 14.24
CA ALA A 213 8.01 3.82 15.58
C ALA A 213 9.30 4.65 15.57
N SER A 214 10.30 4.22 14.77
CA SER A 214 11.56 4.93 14.59
C SER A 214 11.39 6.27 13.87
N MET A 215 10.53 6.32 12.85
CA MET A 215 10.13 7.57 12.18
C MET A 215 9.49 8.54 13.16
N ARG A 216 8.51 8.09 13.97
CA ARG A 216 7.87 8.93 14.99
C ARG A 216 8.91 9.50 15.96
N ASN A 217 9.80 8.65 16.48
CA ASN A 217 10.81 9.09 17.45
C ASN A 217 11.73 10.17 16.86
N GLU A 218 12.13 10.05 15.59
CA GLU A 218 12.91 11.09 14.92
C GLU A 218 12.10 12.38 14.74
N ILE A 219 10.84 12.30 14.32
CA ILE A 219 9.97 13.48 14.18
C ILE A 219 9.85 14.21 15.53
N ILE A 220 9.68 13.47 16.64
CA ILE A 220 9.65 14.03 17.99
C ILE A 220 10.98 14.71 18.34
N LYS A 221 12.10 14.04 18.05
CA LYS A 221 13.44 14.59 18.27
C LYS A 221 13.68 15.88 17.48
N LEU A 222 13.07 16.01 16.31
CA LEU A 222 13.09 17.19 15.45
C LEU A 222 12.05 18.26 15.83
N GLY A 223 11.36 18.11 16.97
CA GLY A 223 10.41 19.10 17.50
C GLY A 223 8.94 18.87 17.17
N GLY A 224 8.61 17.76 16.50
CA GLY A 224 7.23 17.36 16.28
C GLY A 224 6.54 16.83 17.55
N GLU A 225 5.22 16.91 17.58
CA GLU A 225 4.37 16.47 18.69
C GLU A 225 3.36 15.44 18.18
N PHE A 226 3.06 14.42 18.99
CA PHE A 226 2.10 13.37 18.66
C PHE A 226 1.07 13.18 19.76
N HIS A 227 -0.20 13.32 19.40
CA HIS A 227 -1.34 12.95 20.23
C HIS A 227 -1.95 11.66 19.68
N PHE A 228 -1.71 10.55 20.38
CA PHE A 228 -2.37 9.27 20.12
C PHE A 228 -3.69 9.20 20.88
N GLU A 229 -4.57 8.29 20.43
CA GLU A 229 -5.92 8.15 20.96
C GLU A 229 -6.66 9.50 20.95
N ALA A 230 -6.35 10.34 19.96
CA ALA A 230 -6.80 11.73 19.85
C ALA A 230 -7.43 11.92 18.46
N GLN A 231 -8.69 11.53 18.36
CA GLN A 231 -9.49 11.78 17.17
C GLN A 231 -9.73 13.28 17.01
N VAL A 232 -9.57 13.79 15.79
CA VAL A 232 -10.10 15.11 15.44
C VAL A 232 -11.58 14.95 15.16
N ASP A 233 -12.39 15.57 16.01
CA ASP A 233 -13.84 15.45 16.03
C ASP A 233 -14.51 16.48 15.09
N SER A 234 -13.90 17.67 14.98
CA SER A 234 -14.38 18.76 14.12
C SER A 234 -13.26 19.75 13.78
N PHE A 235 -13.58 20.77 12.99
CA PHE A 235 -12.66 21.79 12.50
C PHE A 235 -13.17 23.19 12.88
N VAL A 236 -12.23 24.11 13.18
CA VAL A 236 -12.55 25.52 13.39
C VAL A 236 -12.43 26.24 12.06
N ILE A 237 -13.53 26.81 11.57
CA ILE A 237 -13.62 27.44 10.24
C ILE A 237 -14.21 28.84 10.40
N GLU A 238 -13.49 29.84 9.87
CA GLU A 238 -13.89 31.24 9.85
C GLU A 238 -13.65 31.80 8.44
N ASP A 239 -14.65 32.46 7.84
CA ASP A 239 -14.56 33.06 6.50
C ASP A 239 -13.99 32.11 5.43
N SER A 240 -14.45 30.85 5.43
CA SER A 240 -13.97 29.76 4.55
C SER A 240 -12.47 29.49 4.66
N LYS A 241 -11.87 29.75 5.84
CA LYS A 241 -10.48 29.46 6.17
C LYS A 241 -10.43 28.57 7.40
N ILE A 242 -9.49 27.63 7.40
CA ILE A 242 -9.19 26.84 8.56
C ILE A 242 -8.53 27.72 9.64
N LYS A 243 -8.90 27.48 10.89
CA LYS A 243 -8.28 28.11 12.07
C LYS A 243 -7.76 27.09 13.08
N GLY A 244 -8.11 25.83 12.91
CA GLY A 244 -7.64 24.77 13.79
C GLY A 244 -8.51 23.53 13.71
N VAL A 245 -8.27 22.64 14.65
CA VAL A 245 -9.01 21.39 14.84
C VAL A 245 -9.54 21.31 16.27
N ILE A 246 -10.61 20.53 16.46
CA ILE A 246 -11.15 20.20 17.78
C ILE A 246 -10.89 18.71 18.03
N SER A 247 -10.26 18.39 19.16
CA SER A 247 -10.01 17.02 19.59
C SER A 247 -10.26 16.92 21.09
N LYS A 248 -11.08 15.95 21.53
CA LYS A 248 -11.40 15.74 22.96
C LYS A 248 -11.97 16.99 23.65
N GLY A 249 -12.71 17.81 22.91
CA GLY A 249 -13.28 19.06 23.40
C GLY A 249 -12.29 20.23 23.52
N GLU A 250 -11.02 20.03 23.19
CA GLU A 250 -9.99 21.08 23.15
C GLU A 250 -9.79 21.60 21.72
N THR A 251 -9.49 22.89 21.61
CA THR A 251 -9.19 23.54 20.32
C THR A 251 -7.70 23.71 20.13
N TYR A 252 -7.20 23.28 18.97
CA TYR A 252 -5.81 23.41 18.58
C TYR A 252 -5.72 24.30 17.34
N TYR A 253 -5.15 25.49 17.50
CA TYR A 253 -5.11 26.51 16.45
C TYR A 253 -3.99 26.26 15.43
N SER A 254 -4.33 26.38 14.15
CA SER A 254 -3.39 26.34 13.03
C SER A 254 -4.07 26.85 11.75
N ASP A 255 -3.34 27.60 10.94
CA ASP A 255 -3.80 28.01 9.60
C ASP A 255 -3.45 26.96 8.53
N SER A 256 -2.89 25.81 8.90
CA SER A 256 -2.48 24.75 7.97
C SER A 256 -2.75 23.37 8.55
N VAL A 257 -3.75 22.69 7.99
CA VAL A 257 -4.18 21.34 8.43
C VAL A 257 -4.05 20.36 7.27
N VAL A 258 -3.16 19.37 7.40
CA VAL A 258 -3.04 18.24 6.48
C VAL A 258 -4.00 17.14 6.90
N LEU A 259 -4.96 16.80 6.04
CA LEU A 259 -5.99 15.79 6.31
C LEU A 259 -5.58 14.45 5.67
N ALA A 260 -4.93 13.58 6.43
CA ALA A 260 -4.36 12.30 6.00
C ALA A 260 -5.01 11.08 6.71
N ILE A 261 -6.35 11.10 6.78
CA ILE A 261 -7.18 10.23 7.63
C ILE A 261 -7.36 8.77 7.15
N GLY A 262 -6.85 8.44 5.96
CA GLY A 262 -7.14 7.15 5.31
C GLY A 262 -8.60 7.01 4.90
N HIS A 263 -8.94 5.94 4.18
CA HIS A 263 -10.29 5.77 3.60
C HIS A 263 -11.29 5.04 4.52
N SER A 264 -10.89 4.69 5.74
CA SER A 264 -11.75 4.03 6.72
C SER A 264 -12.38 5.00 7.72
N ALA A 265 -11.97 6.28 7.76
CA ALA A 265 -12.48 7.32 8.67
C ALA A 265 -13.86 7.85 8.24
N ARG A 266 -14.84 6.94 8.22
CA ARG A 266 -16.22 7.18 7.73
C ARG A 266 -16.97 8.23 8.54
N ASP A 267 -16.74 8.25 9.85
CA ASP A 267 -17.20 9.29 10.76
C ASP A 267 -16.64 10.66 10.37
N THR A 268 -15.33 10.76 10.16
CA THR A 268 -14.70 12.02 9.71
C THR A 268 -15.21 12.45 8.32
N PHE A 269 -15.45 11.54 7.38
CA PHE A 269 -16.08 11.88 6.10
C PHE A 269 -17.48 12.49 6.28
N LYS A 270 -18.28 11.97 7.23
CA LYS A 270 -19.59 12.54 7.55
C LYS A 270 -19.45 13.96 8.13
N THR A 271 -18.52 14.18 9.07
CA THR A 271 -18.24 15.51 9.62
C THR A 271 -17.84 16.49 8.52
N LEU A 272 -16.95 16.11 7.60
CA LEU A 272 -16.52 16.96 6.49
C LEU A 272 -17.69 17.31 5.56
N TYR A 273 -18.54 16.34 5.24
CA TYR A 273 -19.74 16.58 4.43
C TYR A 273 -20.68 17.59 5.10
N ASP A 274 -20.92 17.44 6.41
CA ASP A 274 -21.80 18.33 7.18
C ASP A 274 -21.25 19.76 7.31
N LEU A 275 -19.92 19.90 7.31
CA LEU A 275 -19.23 21.19 7.33
C LEU A 275 -19.12 21.84 5.93
N GLY A 276 -19.66 21.20 4.88
CA GLY A 276 -19.70 21.75 3.53
C GLY A 276 -18.38 21.65 2.75
N PHE A 277 -17.54 20.67 3.04
CA PHE A 277 -16.37 20.39 2.20
C PHE A 277 -16.81 19.81 0.85
N ASP A 278 -16.15 20.26 -0.23
CA ASP A 278 -16.42 19.75 -1.57
C ASP A 278 -15.94 18.29 -1.69
N MET A 279 -16.90 17.39 -1.88
CA MET A 279 -16.68 15.94 -1.90
C MET A 279 -17.45 15.30 -3.06
N GLU A 280 -16.87 14.26 -3.66
CA GLU A 280 -17.47 13.52 -4.76
C GLU A 280 -17.46 12.01 -4.48
N ALA A 281 -18.51 11.31 -4.89
CA ALA A 281 -18.55 9.85 -4.86
C ALA A 281 -17.56 9.29 -5.89
N LYS A 282 -16.66 8.42 -5.45
CA LYS A 282 -15.59 7.86 -6.29
C LYS A 282 -15.80 6.37 -6.49
N ASP A 283 -15.55 5.89 -7.70
CA ASP A 283 -15.55 4.45 -7.99
C ASP A 283 -14.42 3.73 -7.24
N PHE A 284 -14.71 2.49 -6.87
CA PHE A 284 -13.79 1.60 -6.17
C PHE A 284 -14.04 0.15 -6.61
N ALA A 285 -13.38 -0.81 -5.97
CA ALA A 285 -13.60 -2.22 -6.24
C ALA A 285 -13.91 -3.00 -4.97
N VAL A 286 -14.70 -4.06 -5.12
CA VAL A 286 -15.07 -4.97 -4.02
C VAL A 286 -14.96 -6.41 -4.47
N GLY A 287 -14.78 -7.34 -3.54
CA GLY A 287 -14.80 -8.76 -3.86
C GLY A 287 -14.44 -9.63 -2.67
N PHE A 288 -13.74 -10.72 -2.93
CA PHE A 288 -13.36 -11.72 -1.92
C PHE A 288 -11.85 -11.93 -1.89
N ARG A 289 -11.31 -12.29 -0.73
CA ARG A 289 -9.96 -12.85 -0.66
C ARG A 289 -9.98 -14.28 -1.15
N ILE A 290 -9.04 -14.64 -2.01
CA ILE A 290 -8.81 -16.01 -2.46
C ILE A 290 -7.47 -16.52 -1.94
N GLU A 291 -7.43 -17.78 -1.54
CA GLU A 291 -6.21 -18.50 -1.14
C GLU A 291 -5.92 -19.70 -2.04
N HIS A 292 -4.63 -19.93 -2.27
CA HIS A 292 -4.07 -21.11 -2.95
C HIS A 292 -2.77 -21.53 -2.25
N PRO A 293 -2.35 -22.81 -2.34
CA PRO A 293 -1.04 -23.21 -1.86
C PRO A 293 0.06 -22.38 -2.53
N GLN A 294 0.93 -21.74 -1.74
CA GLN A 294 2.01 -20.89 -2.25
C GLN A 294 2.96 -21.67 -3.15
N ALA A 295 3.23 -22.94 -2.85
CA ALA A 295 4.07 -23.81 -3.67
C ALA A 295 3.53 -23.96 -5.10
N MET A 296 2.21 -24.11 -5.24
CA MET A 296 1.55 -24.26 -6.54
C MET A 296 1.65 -22.97 -7.39
N ILE A 297 1.48 -21.81 -6.76
CA ILE A 297 1.71 -20.52 -7.40
C ILE A 297 3.18 -20.39 -7.80
N SER A 298 4.10 -20.67 -6.89
CA SER A 298 5.54 -20.55 -7.11
C SER A 298 6.06 -21.46 -8.22
N GLU A 299 5.62 -22.72 -8.26
CA GLU A 299 5.95 -23.66 -9.32
C GLU A 299 5.40 -23.18 -10.67
N THR A 300 4.16 -22.69 -10.72
CA THR A 300 3.59 -22.13 -11.95
C THR A 300 4.36 -20.90 -12.42
N MET A 301 4.80 -20.03 -11.51
CA MET A 301 5.45 -18.77 -11.85
C MET A 301 6.94 -18.91 -12.16
N TYR A 302 7.66 -19.79 -11.46
CA TYR A 302 9.12 -19.93 -11.54
C TYR A 302 9.61 -21.31 -12.02
N GLY A 303 8.74 -22.32 -12.11
CA GLY A 303 9.11 -23.68 -12.47
C GLY A 303 9.79 -24.44 -11.32
N PRO A 304 10.45 -25.58 -11.58
CA PRO A 304 10.91 -26.52 -10.54
C PRO A 304 11.98 -25.96 -9.59
N LYS A 305 12.65 -24.86 -9.96
CA LYS A 305 13.66 -24.19 -9.12
C LYS A 305 13.07 -23.11 -8.19
N PHE A 306 11.76 -23.05 -8.03
CA PHE A 306 11.11 -21.96 -7.28
C PHE A 306 11.58 -21.84 -5.83
N ASN A 307 11.99 -22.95 -5.18
CA ASN A 307 12.53 -22.97 -3.82
C ASN A 307 13.85 -22.20 -3.64
N GLN A 308 14.48 -21.76 -4.73
CA GLN A 308 15.69 -20.92 -4.70
C GLN A 308 15.36 -19.41 -4.72
N LEU A 309 14.09 -19.05 -4.80
CA LEU A 309 13.60 -17.68 -4.88
C LEU A 309 12.61 -17.40 -3.75
N GLU A 310 12.38 -16.12 -3.51
CA GLU A 310 11.26 -15.64 -2.71
C GLU A 310 9.92 -16.19 -3.25
N PRO A 311 8.91 -16.40 -2.38
CA PRO A 311 7.58 -16.83 -2.77
C PRO A 311 6.99 -15.99 -3.91
N ALA A 312 6.48 -16.68 -4.94
CA ALA A 312 6.14 -16.01 -6.18
C ALA A 312 4.91 -15.10 -6.05
N PRO A 313 5.00 -13.85 -6.54
CA PRO A 313 3.87 -12.96 -6.66
C PRO A 313 3.17 -13.12 -8.02
N TYR A 314 1.86 -12.89 -8.08
CA TYR A 314 1.10 -12.75 -9.32
C TYR A 314 0.36 -11.41 -9.43
N LYS A 315 -0.09 -11.10 -10.66
CA LYS A 315 -1.04 -10.02 -10.96
C LYS A 315 -1.92 -10.48 -12.12
N LEU A 316 -3.23 -10.49 -11.92
CA LEU A 316 -4.25 -10.93 -12.86
C LEU A 316 -5.26 -9.80 -13.07
N ALA A 317 -5.73 -9.64 -14.30
CA ALA A 317 -6.78 -8.71 -14.66
C ALA A 317 -7.50 -9.20 -15.92
N HIS A 318 -8.80 -9.01 -15.98
CA HIS A 318 -9.63 -9.35 -17.12
C HIS A 318 -10.80 -8.37 -17.21
N ASN A 319 -11.07 -7.86 -18.42
CA ASN A 319 -12.26 -7.06 -18.70
C ASN A 319 -13.31 -8.00 -19.30
N LEU A 320 -14.46 -8.07 -18.67
CA LEU A 320 -15.57 -8.92 -19.09
C LEU A 320 -16.40 -8.24 -20.19
N GLU A 321 -17.19 -9.06 -20.89
CA GLU A 321 -18.11 -8.59 -21.95
C GLU A 321 -19.19 -7.64 -21.40
N ASN A 322 -19.56 -7.76 -20.12
CA ASN A 322 -20.49 -6.84 -19.44
C ASN A 322 -19.86 -5.47 -19.10
N GLY A 323 -18.60 -5.22 -19.50
CA GLY A 323 -17.89 -3.97 -19.28
C GLY A 323 -17.20 -3.85 -17.91
N ARG A 324 -17.34 -4.83 -17.01
CA ARG A 324 -16.68 -4.82 -15.71
C ARG A 324 -15.24 -5.31 -15.80
N GLY A 325 -14.35 -4.59 -15.12
CA GLY A 325 -12.98 -5.03 -14.86
C GLY A 325 -12.92 -5.88 -13.58
N VAL A 326 -12.33 -7.08 -13.68
CA VAL A 326 -12.05 -7.96 -12.54
C VAL A 326 -10.56 -8.17 -12.44
N TYR A 327 -9.97 -8.01 -11.26
CA TYR A 327 -8.53 -8.09 -11.08
C TYR A 327 -8.10 -8.56 -9.69
N SER A 328 -6.88 -9.12 -9.61
CA SER A 328 -6.23 -9.40 -8.34
C SER A 328 -5.69 -8.11 -7.72
N PHE A 329 -6.01 -7.87 -6.45
CA PHE A 329 -5.58 -6.73 -5.67
C PHE A 329 -4.86 -7.18 -4.39
N CYS A 330 -3.88 -6.39 -3.96
CA CYS A 330 -3.12 -6.62 -2.73
C CYS A 330 -2.67 -8.09 -2.54
N MET A 331 -2.15 -8.72 -3.62
CA MET A 331 -1.66 -10.10 -3.58
C MET A 331 -0.48 -10.21 -2.61
N CYS A 332 -0.56 -11.13 -1.65
CA CYS A 332 0.36 -11.37 -0.54
C CYS A 332 0.92 -12.79 -0.66
N PRO A 333 2.18 -12.94 -1.12
CA PRO A 333 2.84 -14.24 -1.14
C PRO A 333 3.08 -14.76 0.28
N GLY A 334 2.87 -16.06 0.49
CA GLY A 334 3.07 -16.77 1.76
C GLY A 334 2.57 -15.98 2.96
N GLY A 335 1.30 -15.58 2.86
CA GLY A 335 0.68 -14.59 3.74
C GLY A 335 -0.55 -15.11 4.45
N PHE A 336 -1.31 -14.18 5.03
CA PHE A 336 -2.55 -14.44 5.74
C PHE A 336 -3.66 -13.55 5.20
N VAL A 337 -4.88 -14.08 5.15
CA VAL A 337 -6.09 -13.27 5.10
C VAL A 337 -6.36 -12.75 6.50
N VAL A 338 -6.66 -11.46 6.67
CA VAL A 338 -6.81 -10.85 8.00
C VAL A 338 -8.17 -10.21 8.17
N ASN A 339 -8.80 -10.39 9.34
CA ASN A 339 -9.94 -9.58 9.73
C ASN A 339 -9.47 -8.14 9.95
N SER A 340 -9.99 -7.21 9.15
CA SER A 340 -9.54 -5.81 9.10
C SER A 340 -10.64 -4.82 9.49
N SER A 341 -11.64 -5.31 10.20
CA SER A 341 -12.82 -4.57 10.62
C SER A 341 -12.47 -3.40 11.54
N SER A 342 -13.27 -2.34 11.45
CA SER A 342 -13.10 -1.11 12.24
C SER A 342 -14.43 -0.49 12.69
N GLU A 343 -15.55 -1.15 12.42
CA GLU A 343 -16.89 -0.74 12.84
C GLU A 343 -17.60 -1.95 13.45
N GLU A 344 -18.39 -1.73 14.50
CA GLU A 344 -19.22 -2.78 15.10
C GLU A 344 -20.18 -3.40 14.08
N ASN A 345 -20.46 -4.70 14.24
CA ASN A 345 -21.38 -5.49 13.42
C ASN A 345 -21.08 -5.44 11.91
N ARG A 346 -19.81 -5.22 11.56
CA ARG A 346 -19.34 -5.15 10.17
C ARG A 346 -18.08 -5.96 10.04
N LEU A 347 -18.01 -6.77 8.98
CA LEU A 347 -16.87 -7.61 8.69
C LEU A 347 -16.22 -7.19 7.37
N VAL A 348 -14.92 -6.96 7.41
CA VAL A 348 -14.09 -6.73 6.22
C VAL A 348 -12.77 -7.49 6.36
N VAL A 349 -12.28 -8.06 5.27
CA VAL A 349 -10.97 -8.70 5.21
C VAL A 349 -9.97 -7.88 4.40
N ASN A 350 -8.69 -8.13 4.67
CA ASN A 350 -7.56 -7.73 3.83
C ASN A 350 -6.52 -8.85 3.82
N GLY A 351 -5.29 -8.57 3.37
CA GLY A 351 -4.19 -9.52 3.39
C GLY A 351 -2.89 -8.92 3.90
N MET A 352 -2.08 -9.76 4.55
CA MET A 352 -0.77 -9.39 5.05
C MET A 352 0.24 -10.51 4.80
N SER A 353 1.53 -10.18 4.87
CA SER A 353 2.62 -11.15 5.02
C SER A 353 3.66 -10.61 5.99
N TYR A 354 4.35 -11.51 6.68
CA TYR A 354 5.60 -11.17 7.37
C TYR A 354 6.74 -11.01 6.35
N SER A 355 7.85 -10.42 6.78
CA SER A 355 9.05 -10.20 5.95
C SER A 355 9.54 -11.48 5.27
N LYS A 356 9.41 -12.64 5.90
CA LYS A 356 9.83 -13.95 5.36
C LYS A 356 8.87 -14.56 4.35
N ARG A 357 7.59 -14.13 4.32
CA ARG A 357 6.54 -14.71 3.46
C ARG A 357 6.46 -16.24 3.52
N ASP A 358 6.55 -16.82 4.71
CA ASP A 358 6.71 -18.26 4.92
C ASP A 358 5.43 -18.99 5.36
N SER A 359 4.26 -18.36 5.25
CA SER A 359 2.97 -19.07 5.38
C SER A 359 2.71 -19.97 4.16
N HIS A 360 1.89 -21.02 4.35
CA HIS A 360 1.63 -22.03 3.32
C HIS A 360 0.83 -21.50 2.13
N ASN A 361 0.05 -20.41 2.29
CA ASN A 361 -0.87 -19.93 1.27
C ASN A 361 -0.42 -18.60 0.65
N ALA A 362 -0.57 -18.51 -0.68
CA ALA A 362 -0.66 -17.24 -1.37
C ALA A 362 -2.10 -16.73 -1.25
N ASN A 363 -2.30 -15.42 -1.02
CA ASN A 363 -3.63 -14.84 -1.09
C ASN A 363 -3.69 -13.54 -1.89
N SER A 364 -4.84 -13.22 -2.46
CA SER A 364 -5.13 -11.89 -3.04
C SER A 364 -6.61 -11.60 -2.98
N ALA A 365 -7.01 -10.33 -3.06
CA ALA A 365 -8.41 -10.01 -3.28
C ALA A 365 -8.72 -10.13 -4.77
N ILE A 366 -9.76 -10.87 -5.15
CA ILE A 366 -10.31 -10.85 -6.51
C ILE A 366 -11.48 -9.90 -6.49
N VAL A 367 -11.30 -8.73 -7.10
CA VAL A 367 -12.22 -7.60 -6.95
C VAL A 367 -12.77 -7.15 -8.30
N VAL A 368 -14.01 -6.67 -8.25
CA VAL A 368 -14.77 -6.14 -9.38
C VAL A 368 -15.00 -4.66 -9.14
N SER A 369 -14.85 -3.84 -10.18
CA SER A 369 -15.18 -2.42 -10.11
C SER A 369 -16.68 -2.20 -9.86
N VAL A 370 -16.98 -1.25 -8.97
CA VAL A 370 -18.33 -0.80 -8.60
C VAL A 370 -18.44 0.72 -8.67
N GLY A 371 -19.64 1.21 -8.96
CA GLY A 371 -19.88 2.63 -9.20
C GLY A 371 -21.36 2.98 -9.30
N ALA A 372 -21.72 3.74 -10.33
CA ALA A 372 -23.08 4.30 -10.49
C ALA A 372 -24.18 3.24 -10.64
N THR A 373 -23.83 2.01 -11.00
CA THR A 373 -24.76 0.87 -11.04
C THR A 373 -25.12 0.37 -9.64
N GLU A 374 -24.23 0.54 -8.65
CA GLU A 374 -24.40 0.02 -7.29
C GLU A 374 -24.88 1.08 -6.28
N PHE A 375 -24.57 2.35 -6.52
CA PHE A 375 -24.92 3.44 -5.59
C PHE A 375 -25.10 4.77 -6.32
N ASP A 376 -25.96 5.64 -5.76
CA ASP A 376 -26.24 6.97 -6.30
C ASP A 376 -25.07 7.93 -6.06
N LYS A 377 -24.37 8.28 -7.14
CA LYS A 377 -23.23 9.20 -7.11
C LYS A 377 -23.61 10.66 -6.81
N SER A 378 -24.89 11.02 -6.84
CA SER A 378 -25.34 12.38 -6.47
C SER A 378 -25.06 12.69 -4.99
N ASN A 379 -25.00 11.66 -4.15
CA ASN A 379 -24.58 11.76 -2.76
C ASN A 379 -23.11 11.31 -2.62
N PRO A 380 -22.18 12.21 -2.24
CA PRO A 380 -20.76 11.87 -2.08
C PRO A 380 -20.48 10.70 -1.13
N LEU A 381 -21.35 10.46 -0.15
CA LEU A 381 -21.18 9.41 0.86
C LEU A 381 -21.83 8.06 0.47
N ALA A 382 -22.53 7.96 -0.66
CA ALA A 382 -23.29 6.75 -1.02
C ALA A 382 -22.41 5.49 -1.15
N GLY A 383 -21.17 5.64 -1.61
CA GLY A 383 -20.21 4.52 -1.68
C GLY A 383 -19.84 3.96 -0.30
N ILE A 384 -19.84 4.80 0.75
CA ILE A 384 -19.60 4.35 2.14
C ILE A 384 -20.77 3.49 2.62
N GLU A 385 -22.01 3.89 2.33
CA GLU A 385 -23.20 3.12 2.72
C GLU A 385 -23.28 1.78 1.98
N PHE A 386 -22.90 1.76 0.69
CA PHE A 386 -22.72 0.50 -0.03
C PHE A 386 -21.70 -0.42 0.66
N GLN A 387 -20.53 0.10 1.05
CA GLN A 387 -19.54 -0.69 1.80
C GLN A 387 -20.09 -1.20 3.14
N ARG A 388 -20.79 -0.35 3.91
CA ARG A 388 -21.39 -0.74 5.19
C ARG A 388 -22.41 -1.86 5.02
N ASN A 389 -23.21 -1.80 3.98
CA ASN A 389 -24.21 -2.83 3.68
C ASN A 389 -23.55 -4.20 3.43
N ILE A 390 -22.57 -4.27 2.52
CA ILE A 390 -21.88 -5.53 2.21
C ILE A 390 -21.07 -6.06 3.41
N GLU A 391 -20.49 -5.18 4.22
CA GLU A 391 -19.78 -5.57 5.45
C GLU A 391 -20.73 -6.11 6.53
N SER A 392 -21.96 -5.56 6.64
CA SER A 392 -22.97 -6.03 7.59
C SER A 392 -23.53 -7.40 7.19
N LYS A 393 -23.72 -7.64 5.89
CA LYS A 393 -24.09 -8.96 5.36
C LYS A 393 -23.00 -9.99 5.66
N ALA A 394 -21.74 -9.66 5.39
CA ALA A 394 -20.60 -10.53 5.69
C ALA A 394 -20.49 -10.86 7.18
N PHE A 395 -20.75 -9.90 8.06
CA PHE A 395 -20.79 -10.11 9.51
C PHE A 395 -21.91 -11.10 9.89
N THR A 396 -23.12 -10.89 9.36
CA THR A 396 -24.31 -11.69 9.69
C THR A 396 -24.15 -13.16 9.26
N LEU A 397 -23.56 -13.41 8.09
CA LEU A 397 -23.36 -14.76 7.53
C LEU A 397 -22.62 -15.72 8.47
N ALA A 398 -21.76 -15.19 9.32
CA ALA A 398 -20.90 -15.98 10.19
C ALA A 398 -20.81 -15.41 11.61
N ASN A 399 -21.80 -14.61 12.04
CA ASN A 399 -21.88 -14.00 13.37
C ASN A 399 -20.55 -13.33 13.82
N GLY A 400 -19.92 -12.58 12.93
CA GLY A 400 -18.66 -11.88 13.18
C GLY A 400 -17.37 -12.68 12.93
N LEU A 401 -17.46 -13.98 12.66
CA LEU A 401 -16.35 -14.77 12.12
C LEU A 401 -16.18 -14.50 10.62
N ILE A 402 -14.99 -14.70 10.06
CA ILE A 402 -14.75 -14.55 8.62
C ILE A 402 -15.52 -15.67 7.88
N PRO A 403 -16.55 -15.35 7.07
CA PRO A 403 -17.23 -16.36 6.27
C PRO A 403 -16.28 -16.87 5.18
N GLN A 404 -16.22 -18.18 4.99
CA GLN A 404 -15.40 -18.82 3.97
C GLN A 404 -16.23 -19.80 3.12
N GLN A 405 -15.79 -20.01 1.89
CA GLN A 405 -16.42 -20.94 0.96
C GLN A 405 -15.38 -21.42 -0.05
N LEU A 406 -15.41 -22.69 -0.42
CA LEU A 406 -14.61 -23.18 -1.54
C LEU A 406 -15.13 -22.59 -2.84
N TYR A 407 -14.26 -22.22 -3.77
CA TYR A 407 -14.62 -21.60 -5.04
C TYR A 407 -15.60 -22.46 -5.85
N GLY A 408 -15.39 -23.78 -5.87
CA GLY A 408 -16.29 -24.72 -6.53
C GLY A 408 -17.69 -24.76 -5.89
N ASP A 409 -17.77 -24.61 -4.57
CA ASP A 409 -19.05 -24.52 -3.85
C ASP A 409 -19.73 -23.16 -4.07
N PHE A 410 -18.96 -22.07 -4.14
CA PHE A 410 -19.44 -20.73 -4.48
C PHE A 410 -20.09 -20.69 -5.87
N LYS A 411 -19.42 -21.30 -6.87
CA LYS A 411 -19.94 -21.38 -8.24
C LYS A 411 -21.28 -22.12 -8.33
N GLU A 412 -21.44 -23.15 -7.51
CA GLU A 412 -22.64 -24.00 -7.47
C GLU A 412 -23.66 -23.52 -6.43
N ASN A 413 -23.43 -22.35 -5.83
CA ASN A 413 -24.27 -21.73 -4.80
C ASN A 413 -24.62 -22.68 -3.63
N ARG A 414 -23.62 -23.38 -3.09
CA ARG A 414 -23.80 -24.33 -1.98
C ARG A 414 -22.81 -24.09 -0.85
N LEU A 415 -23.19 -24.47 0.37
CA LEU A 415 -22.32 -24.31 1.54
C LEU A 415 -21.20 -25.35 1.54
N SER A 416 -19.96 -24.92 1.76
CA SER A 416 -18.84 -25.83 1.98
C SER A 416 -18.98 -26.58 3.32
N LYS A 417 -18.60 -27.85 3.33
CA LYS A 417 -18.67 -28.72 4.53
C LYS A 417 -17.31 -28.97 5.18
N ALA A 418 -16.25 -28.87 4.40
CA ALA A 418 -14.86 -29.05 4.81
C ALA A 418 -13.94 -28.36 3.79
N TYR A 419 -12.68 -28.14 4.16
CA TYR A 419 -11.65 -27.74 3.19
C TYR A 419 -11.24 -28.93 2.30
N GLY A 420 -10.59 -28.63 1.17
CA GLY A 420 -10.00 -29.63 0.28
C GLY A 420 -8.57 -29.98 0.66
N ASP A 421 -7.64 -29.89 -0.29
CA ASP A 421 -6.26 -30.37 -0.13
C ASP A 421 -5.39 -29.51 0.79
N PHE A 422 -5.87 -28.32 1.15
CA PHE A 422 -5.13 -27.37 1.99
C PHE A 422 -6.07 -26.59 2.91
N SER A 423 -5.54 -26.13 4.04
CA SER A 423 -6.27 -25.33 5.03
C SER A 423 -6.09 -23.83 4.76
N SER A 424 -7.00 -23.02 5.30
CA SER A 424 -6.91 -21.55 5.25
C SER A 424 -5.80 -21.02 6.19
N GLU A 425 -5.14 -19.94 5.76
CA GLU A 425 -4.16 -19.18 6.53
C GLU A 425 -4.76 -17.81 6.87
N THR A 426 -5.37 -17.71 8.06
CA THR A 426 -6.11 -16.52 8.50
C THR A 426 -5.62 -15.94 9.81
N LYS A 427 -5.84 -14.64 10.01
CA LYS A 427 -5.84 -13.98 11.31
C LYS A 427 -7.25 -13.49 11.62
N GLY A 428 -7.86 -14.10 12.63
CA GLY A 428 -9.30 -14.03 12.89
C GLY A 428 -9.94 -15.40 12.73
N LYS A 429 -10.96 -15.69 13.55
CA LYS A 429 -11.72 -16.95 13.46
C LYS A 429 -12.56 -16.98 12.20
N THR A 430 -12.81 -18.19 11.68
CA THR A 430 -13.56 -18.41 10.44
C THR A 430 -14.73 -19.36 10.64
N ALA A 431 -15.70 -19.30 9.73
CA ALA A 431 -16.79 -20.25 9.62
C ALA A 431 -17.20 -20.38 8.15
N PHE A 432 -17.78 -21.51 7.74
CA PHE A 432 -18.33 -21.62 6.39
C PHE A 432 -19.61 -20.78 6.26
N GLY A 433 -19.75 -20.06 5.14
CA GLY A 433 -20.91 -19.23 4.84
C GLY A 433 -21.17 -19.12 3.33
N LEU A 434 -22.40 -18.80 2.94
CA LEU A 434 -22.77 -18.59 1.54
C LEU A 434 -22.35 -17.18 1.09
N LEU A 435 -21.14 -17.04 0.55
CA LEU A 435 -20.59 -15.73 0.15
C LEU A 435 -21.39 -15.06 -0.96
N SER A 436 -22.12 -15.84 -1.77
CA SER A 436 -23.03 -15.35 -2.80
C SER A 436 -24.12 -14.41 -2.26
N GLU A 437 -24.46 -14.48 -0.97
CA GLU A 437 -25.47 -13.60 -0.35
C GLU A 437 -24.97 -12.17 -0.08
N ILE A 438 -23.65 -11.94 -0.11
CA ILE A 438 -23.04 -10.62 0.17
C ILE A 438 -23.33 -9.67 -0.99
N PHE A 439 -23.06 -10.11 -2.22
CA PHE A 439 -23.13 -9.29 -3.43
C PHE A 439 -24.35 -9.60 -4.30
N SER A 440 -24.57 -8.77 -5.32
CA SER A 440 -25.55 -9.06 -6.36
C SER A 440 -25.12 -10.25 -7.22
N GLN A 441 -26.09 -10.88 -7.88
CA GLN A 441 -25.83 -11.96 -8.84
C GLN A 441 -24.84 -11.55 -9.93
N GLU A 442 -24.90 -10.30 -10.39
CA GLU A 442 -24.03 -9.78 -11.45
C GLU A 442 -22.55 -9.69 -10.99
N ILE A 443 -22.30 -9.23 -9.76
CA ILE A 443 -20.94 -9.20 -9.19
C ILE A 443 -20.41 -10.62 -8.98
N ASN A 444 -21.25 -11.51 -8.43
CA ASN A 444 -20.88 -12.91 -8.24
C ASN A 444 -20.52 -13.59 -9.58
N GLN A 445 -21.35 -13.41 -10.61
CA GLN A 445 -21.08 -13.95 -11.94
C GLN A 445 -19.80 -13.37 -12.54
N SER A 446 -19.55 -12.07 -12.37
CA SER A 446 -18.32 -11.44 -12.84
C SER A 446 -17.07 -12.06 -12.22
N ILE A 447 -17.11 -12.40 -10.93
CA ILE A 447 -16.00 -13.10 -10.26
C ILE A 447 -15.83 -14.51 -10.85
N ILE A 448 -16.91 -15.26 -11.05
CA ILE A 448 -16.88 -16.63 -11.62
C ILE A 448 -16.27 -16.63 -13.03
N ASP A 449 -16.71 -15.71 -13.89
CA ASP A 449 -16.24 -15.62 -15.28
C ASP A 449 -14.74 -15.28 -15.34
N ALA A 450 -14.31 -14.32 -14.51
CA ALA A 450 -12.90 -13.95 -14.43
C ALA A 450 -12.01 -15.06 -13.86
N MET A 451 -12.50 -15.82 -12.87
CA MET A 451 -11.78 -16.95 -12.31
C MET A 451 -11.48 -18.02 -13.36
N GLY A 452 -12.44 -18.34 -14.23
CA GLY A 452 -12.20 -19.23 -15.38
C GLY A 452 -11.10 -18.71 -16.31
N HIS A 453 -11.09 -17.40 -16.59
CA HIS A 453 -9.99 -16.78 -17.35
C HIS A 453 -8.64 -16.89 -16.62
N PHE A 454 -8.62 -16.66 -15.31
CA PHE A 454 -7.40 -16.71 -14.51
C PHE A 454 -6.80 -18.12 -14.43
N GLY A 455 -7.63 -19.17 -14.43
CA GLY A 455 -7.19 -20.57 -14.56
C GLY A 455 -6.37 -20.85 -15.83
N THR A 456 -6.63 -20.10 -16.92
CA THR A 456 -5.83 -20.19 -18.16
C THR A 456 -4.46 -19.51 -18.07
N LYS A 457 -4.30 -18.57 -17.14
CA LYS A 457 -3.05 -17.80 -16.94
C LYS A 457 -2.16 -18.43 -15.89
N ILE A 458 -2.74 -18.94 -14.81
CA ILE A 458 -2.07 -19.67 -13.75
C ILE A 458 -2.82 -20.99 -13.59
N LYS A 459 -2.19 -22.09 -14.01
CA LYS A 459 -2.82 -23.42 -13.99
C LYS A 459 -3.28 -23.74 -12.57
N GLY A 460 -4.57 -24.05 -12.43
CA GLY A 460 -5.21 -24.40 -11.16
C GLY A 460 -5.65 -23.21 -10.30
N PHE A 461 -5.56 -21.98 -10.81
CA PHE A 461 -6.08 -20.81 -10.08
C PHE A 461 -7.59 -20.92 -9.83
N ASP A 462 -8.33 -21.57 -10.72
CA ASP A 462 -9.74 -21.90 -10.65
C ASP A 462 -10.03 -23.28 -10.03
N ARG A 463 -9.08 -23.85 -9.28
CA ARG A 463 -9.26 -25.14 -8.58
C ARG A 463 -10.49 -25.10 -7.69
N TYR A 464 -11.20 -26.23 -7.63
CA TYR A 464 -12.44 -26.38 -6.89
C TYR A 464 -12.32 -25.96 -5.42
N ASP A 465 -11.23 -26.36 -4.77
CA ASP A 465 -10.94 -26.16 -3.36
C ASP A 465 -10.14 -24.87 -3.07
N ALA A 466 -10.04 -23.92 -4.01
CA ALA A 466 -9.54 -22.59 -3.71
C ALA A 466 -10.46 -21.94 -2.66
N ILE A 467 -9.90 -21.29 -1.64
CA ILE A 467 -10.69 -20.79 -0.51
C ILE A 467 -11.02 -19.32 -0.73
N LEU A 468 -12.31 -18.98 -0.86
CA LEU A 468 -12.80 -17.62 -0.82
C LEU A 468 -13.12 -17.21 0.61
N SER A 469 -12.80 -15.96 0.99
CA SER A 469 -12.92 -15.45 2.36
C SER A 469 -13.45 -14.03 2.43
N GLY A 470 -14.39 -13.81 3.37
CA GLY A 470 -14.85 -12.52 3.85
C GLY A 470 -15.39 -11.61 2.75
N VAL A 471 -15.35 -10.30 2.98
CA VAL A 471 -15.55 -9.28 1.94
C VAL A 471 -14.38 -8.31 1.94
N GLU A 472 -13.79 -8.07 0.78
CA GLU A 472 -12.77 -7.03 0.57
C GLU A 472 -13.48 -5.78 0.03
N SER A 473 -13.95 -4.90 0.92
CA SER A 473 -14.79 -3.75 0.57
C SER A 473 -14.02 -2.43 0.45
N ARG A 474 -12.77 -2.37 0.94
CA ARG A 474 -12.02 -1.12 1.16
C ARG A 474 -10.71 -1.07 0.38
N THR A 475 -10.80 -1.27 -0.93
CA THR A 475 -9.64 -1.31 -1.85
C THR A 475 -9.04 0.06 -2.19
N SER A 476 -9.85 1.11 -2.11
CA SER A 476 -9.48 2.51 -2.27
C SER A 476 -10.59 3.39 -1.70
N SER A 477 -10.38 4.70 -1.60
CA SER A 477 -11.44 5.58 -1.08
C SER A 477 -12.70 5.58 -1.95
N PRO A 478 -13.89 5.43 -1.33
CA PRO A 478 -15.19 5.64 -1.98
C PRO A 478 -15.52 7.12 -2.16
N VAL A 479 -14.66 8.01 -1.66
CA VAL A 479 -14.84 9.47 -1.73
C VAL A 479 -13.59 10.14 -2.27
N ARG A 480 -13.79 11.21 -3.03
CA ARG A 480 -12.77 12.19 -3.38
C ARG A 480 -13.06 13.47 -2.59
N ILE A 481 -12.12 13.90 -1.75
CA ILE A 481 -12.17 15.23 -1.13
C ILE A 481 -11.43 16.17 -2.07
N SER A 482 -12.13 17.14 -2.65
CA SER A 482 -11.57 17.98 -3.70
C SER A 482 -10.48 18.90 -3.18
N ARG A 483 -9.43 19.08 -3.98
CA ARG A 483 -8.37 20.06 -3.72
C ARG A 483 -7.90 20.70 -5.02
N ASP A 484 -7.52 21.97 -4.95
CA ASP A 484 -7.03 22.78 -6.07
C ASP A 484 -5.56 22.49 -6.42
N GLU A 485 -5.00 23.27 -7.36
CA GLU A 485 -3.60 23.15 -7.78
C GLU A 485 -2.62 23.54 -6.68
N GLN A 486 -3.06 24.33 -5.69
CA GLN A 486 -2.33 24.69 -4.47
C GLN A 486 -2.51 23.64 -3.36
N PHE A 487 -3.17 22.51 -3.68
CA PHE A 487 -3.45 21.38 -2.79
C PHE A 487 -4.44 21.69 -1.65
N GLN A 488 -5.16 22.81 -1.72
CA GLN A 488 -6.14 23.20 -0.70
C GLN A 488 -7.55 22.80 -1.08
N SER A 489 -8.39 22.51 -0.08
CA SER A 489 -9.84 22.33 -0.27
C SER A 489 -10.55 23.67 -0.54
N ASN A 490 -11.88 23.63 -0.70
CA ASN A 490 -12.73 24.82 -0.72
C ASN A 490 -12.63 25.65 0.58
N ILE A 491 -12.28 25.00 1.70
CA ILE A 491 -11.86 25.67 2.93
C ILE A 491 -10.34 25.86 2.90
N LYS A 492 -9.89 27.11 2.78
CA LYS A 492 -8.48 27.46 2.60
C LYS A 492 -7.65 27.10 3.83
N GLY A 493 -6.45 26.60 3.59
CA GLY A 493 -5.55 26.08 4.63
C GLY A 493 -5.80 24.63 5.07
N LEU A 494 -6.89 23.98 4.63
CA LEU A 494 -7.04 22.53 4.75
C LEU A 494 -6.53 21.83 3.49
N TYR A 495 -5.71 20.80 3.67
CA TYR A 495 -5.02 20.08 2.60
C TYR A 495 -5.42 18.59 2.60
N PRO A 496 -6.38 18.17 1.76
CA PRO A 496 -6.74 16.77 1.62
C PRO A 496 -5.55 15.96 1.11
N CYS A 497 -5.21 14.84 1.77
CA CYS A 497 -3.98 14.11 1.50
C CYS A 497 -4.15 12.59 1.52
N GLY A 498 -3.40 11.90 0.66
CA GLY A 498 -3.27 10.46 0.68
C GLY A 498 -4.51 9.72 0.19
N GLU A 499 -4.66 8.47 0.66
CA GLU A 499 -5.66 7.55 0.14
C GLU A 499 -7.09 7.95 0.55
N GLY A 500 -7.28 8.45 1.77
CA GLY A 500 -8.60 8.90 2.25
C GLY A 500 -9.20 10.02 1.39
N ALA A 501 -8.38 10.99 1.00
CA ALA A 501 -8.79 12.04 0.07
C ALA A 501 -8.92 11.57 -1.38
N GLY A 502 -8.51 10.34 -1.70
CA GLY A 502 -8.59 9.74 -3.03
C GLY A 502 -7.41 10.07 -3.95
N PHE A 503 -6.26 10.52 -3.45
CA PHE A 503 -5.07 10.91 -4.24
C PHE A 503 -3.94 9.87 -4.26
N ALA A 504 -4.11 8.77 -3.53
CA ALA A 504 -3.15 7.66 -3.45
C ALA A 504 -3.89 6.32 -3.40
N GLY A 505 -3.16 5.21 -3.54
CA GLY A 505 -3.73 3.85 -3.53
C GLY A 505 -2.75 2.80 -3.00
N GLY A 506 -1.92 3.17 -2.03
CA GLY A 506 -0.90 2.31 -1.42
C GLY A 506 0.20 3.11 -0.72
N ILE A 507 0.98 2.42 0.12
CA ILE A 507 1.98 3.00 1.06
C ILE A 507 2.86 4.05 0.39
N THR A 508 3.57 3.68 -0.68
CA THR A 508 4.51 4.58 -1.37
C THR A 508 3.81 5.77 -2.00
N SER A 509 2.68 5.56 -2.67
CA SER A 509 1.93 6.67 -3.29
C SER A 509 1.35 7.63 -2.25
N ALA A 510 0.94 7.13 -1.08
CA ALA A 510 0.44 7.94 0.02
C ALA A 510 1.58 8.76 0.65
N ALA A 511 2.72 8.13 0.92
CA ALA A 511 3.93 8.82 1.38
C ALA A 511 4.37 9.94 0.40
N MET A 512 4.38 9.64 -0.90
CA MET A 512 4.70 10.63 -1.94
C MET A 512 3.68 11.78 -1.99
N ASP A 513 2.40 11.52 -1.75
CA ASP A 513 1.39 12.58 -1.67
C ASP A 513 1.57 13.43 -0.41
N GLY A 514 1.96 12.82 0.71
CA GLY A 514 2.37 13.53 1.93
C GLY A 514 3.53 14.50 1.70
N LEU A 515 4.56 14.06 0.95
CA LEU A 515 5.67 14.94 0.53
C LEU A 515 5.18 16.12 -0.31
N LYS A 516 4.33 15.87 -1.32
CA LYS A 516 3.77 16.93 -2.17
C LYS A 516 2.93 17.93 -1.40
N VAL A 517 2.11 17.46 -0.47
CA VAL A 517 1.28 18.33 0.36
C VAL A 517 2.16 19.16 1.31
N ALA A 518 3.20 18.58 1.90
CA ALA A 518 4.12 19.35 2.75
C ALA A 518 4.87 20.43 1.96
N GLU A 519 5.33 20.11 0.74
CA GLU A 519 5.89 21.10 -0.18
C GLU A 519 4.90 22.22 -0.50
N ALA A 520 3.64 21.88 -0.78
CA ALA A 520 2.60 22.86 -1.08
C ALA A 520 2.28 23.76 0.11
N VAL A 521 2.17 23.20 1.33
CA VAL A 521 2.02 23.96 2.57
C VAL A 521 3.17 24.95 2.74
N ILE A 522 4.41 24.50 2.57
CA ILE A 522 5.60 25.34 2.68
C ILE A 522 5.60 26.44 1.59
N ALA A 523 5.24 26.11 0.36
CA ALA A 523 5.20 27.07 -0.75
C ALA A 523 4.11 28.13 -0.55
N ASN A 524 2.91 27.72 -0.12
CA ASN A 524 1.77 28.62 0.11
C ASN A 524 1.97 29.55 1.30
N GLN A 525 2.85 29.22 2.24
CA GLN A 525 3.23 30.11 3.36
C GLN A 525 4.28 31.16 2.95
N ASN A 526 4.95 30.99 1.80
CA ASN A 526 5.90 31.96 1.27
C ASN A 526 5.23 32.99 0.32
N LEU A 527 3.93 32.86 0.06
CA LEU A 527 3.09 33.77 -0.72
C LEU A 527 2.34 34.71 0.23
#